data_AF-A0A968UZI0-F1
#
_entry.id   AF-A0A968UZI0-F1
#
_cell.length_a   1.000
_cell.length_b   1.000
_cell.length_c   1.000
_cell.angle_alpha   90.00
_cell.angle_beta   90.00
_cell.angle_gamma   90.00
#
_symmetry.space_group_name_H-M   'P 1'
#
loop_
_entity.id
_entity.type
_entity.pdbx_description
1 polymer ?
#
loop_
_entity_poly.entity_id
_entity_poly.type
_entity_poly.pdbx_seq_one_letter_code
_entity_poly.pdbx_strand_id
1 'polypeptide(L)' 'MDSKRPILGLDTASPIVSIAIGTQSALLAERTIELRRTSELLLTTIEAALAEAGCGLADLAGCAVAR' A
#
# COMPACT_ATOMS: atom_id res chain seq x y z
N MET A 1 10.99 -17.38 12.41
CA MET A 1 9.69 -16.70 12.20
C MET A 1 10.00 -15.32 11.66
N ASP A 2 9.52 -15.04 10.46
CA ASP A 2 10.01 -13.96 9.61
C ASP A 2 9.23 -12.66 9.89
N SER A 3 9.50 -12.04 11.04
CA SER A 3 8.81 -10.82 11.52
C SER A 3 9.18 -9.54 10.76
N LYS A 4 9.74 -9.65 9.55
CA LYS A 4 10.24 -8.51 8.75
C LYS A 4 9.45 -8.21 7.47
N ARG A 5 8.55 -9.10 7.04
CA ARG A 5 7.85 -8.91 5.76
C ARG A 5 6.74 -7.87 5.85
N PRO A 6 6.76 -6.82 5.02
CA PRO A 6 5.76 -5.76 5.06
C PRO A 6 4.38 -6.22 4.59
N ILE A 7 3.34 -5.53 5.04
CA ILE A 7 1.94 -5.68 4.62
C ILE A 7 1.53 -4.41 3.88
N LEU A 8 0.80 -4.58 2.78
CA LEU A 8 0.12 -3.50 2.08
C LEU A 8 -1.27 -3.28 2.71
N GLY A 9 -1.55 -2.07 3.18
CA GLY A 9 -2.90 -1.63 3.53
C GLY A 9 -3.50 -0.78 2.40
N LEU A 10 -4.75 -1.06 2.04
CA LEU A 10 -5.48 -0.33 1.01
C LEU A 10 -6.89 0.01 1.51
N ASP A 11 -7.24 1.28 1.52
CA ASP A 11 -8.60 1.77 1.74
C ASP A 11 -9.10 2.51 0.49
N THR A 12 -10.17 1.99 -0.09
CA THR A 12 -10.86 2.57 -1.26
C THR A 12 -12.35 2.80 -0.97
N ALA A 13 -12.75 2.88 0.31
CA ALA A 13 -14.16 3.03 0.71
C ALA A 13 -14.73 4.42 0.39
N SER A 14 -13.89 5.34 -0.10
CA SER A 14 -14.28 6.68 -0.52
C SER A 14 -13.57 7.07 -1.82
N PRO A 15 -13.93 8.21 -2.44
CA PRO A 15 -13.15 8.78 -3.54
C PRO A 15 -11.70 9.11 -3.14
N ILE A 16 -11.41 9.22 -1.85
CA ILE A 16 -10.07 9.29 -1.31
C ILE A 16 -9.59 7.85 -1.07
N VAL A 17 -8.50 7.51 -1.74
CA VAL A 17 -7.82 6.24 -1.61
C VAL A 17 -6.58 6.44 -0.75
N SER A 18 -6.43 5.60 0.27
CA SER A 18 -5.26 5.58 1.14
C SER A 18 -4.52 4.25 0.99
N ILE A 19 -3.20 4.33 0.87
CA ILE A 19 -2.28 3.20 0.75
C ILE A 19 -1.22 3.33 1.83
N ALA A 20 -0.91 2.24 2.51
CA ALA A 20 0.17 2.17 3.47
C ALA A 20 0.99 0.89 3.28
N ILE A 21 2.30 0.96 3.48
CA ILE A 21 3.17 -0.20 3.55
C ILE A 21 3.85 -0.18 4.91
N GLY A 22 3.68 -1.23 5.68
CA GLY A 22 4.20 -1.29 7.05
C GLY A 22 4.59 -2.68 7.47
N THR A 23 5.52 -2.75 8.42
CA THR A 23 5.82 -3.98 9.17
C THR A 23 5.06 -3.94 10.49
N GLN A 24 5.24 -4.96 11.32
CA GLN A 24 4.69 -4.97 12.68
C GLN A 24 5.15 -3.77 13.53
N SER A 25 6.31 -3.17 13.21
CA SER A 25 6.97 -2.17 14.05
C SER A 25 7.12 -0.79 13.42
N ALA A 26 6.83 -0.62 12.12
CA ALA A 26 7.07 0.63 11.42
C ALA A 26 6.19 0.80 10.18
N LEU A 27 5.75 2.03 9.95
CA LEU A 27 5.25 2.50 8.66
C LEU A 27 6.45 2.82 7.77
N LEU A 28 6.49 2.23 6.58
CA LEU A 28 7.59 2.38 5.61
C LEU A 28 7.25 3.39 4.51
N ALA A 29 5.98 3.42 4.09
CA ALA A 29 5.46 4.38 3.13
C ALA A 29 3.96 4.58 3.33
N GLU A 30 3.47 5.77 3.04
CA GLU A 30 2.04 6.06 2.96
C GLU A 30 1.72 7.02 1.81
N ARG A 31 0.55 6.85 1.20
CA ARG A 31 0.05 7.74 0.16
C ARG A 31 -1.45 7.89 0.28
N THR A 32 -1.93 9.09 -0.01
CA THR A 32 -3.36 9.38 -0.15
C THR A 32 -3.60 10.11 -1.45
N ILE A 33 -4.56 9.65 -2.24
CA ILE A 33 -4.91 10.21 -3.55
C ILE A 33 -6.42 10.35 -3.67
N GLU A 34 -6.89 11.29 -4.49
CA GLU A 34 -8.30 11.33 -4.89
C GLU A 34 -8.48 10.57 -6.22
N LEU A 35 -9.19 9.44 -6.18
CA LEU A 35 -9.40 8.58 -7.33
C LEU A 35 -10.72 8.96 -8.01
N ARG A 36 -10.67 9.91 -8.96
CA ARG A 36 -11.89 10.43 -9.60
C ARG A 36 -12.48 9.57 -10.72
N ARG A 37 -11.74 8.59 -11.31
CA ARG A 37 -12.29 7.67 -12.33
C ARG A 37 -11.38 6.56 -12.89
N THR A 38 -10.08 6.53 -12.60
CA THR A 38 -9.14 5.58 -13.24
C THR A 38 -8.48 4.66 -12.23
N SER A 39 -8.78 3.36 -12.33
CA SER A 39 -8.11 2.30 -11.56
C SER A 39 -6.63 2.16 -11.93
N GLU A 40 -6.19 2.67 -13.08
CA GLU A 40 -4.78 2.72 -13.46
C GLU A 40 -3.95 3.57 -12.49
N LEU A 41 -4.52 4.68 -11.99
CA LEU A 41 -3.86 5.54 -11.01
C LEU A 41 -3.61 4.82 -9.68
N LEU A 42 -4.47 3.87 -9.32
CA LEU A 42 -4.32 3.07 -8.11
C LEU A 42 -3.07 2.20 -8.19
N LEU A 43 -2.88 1.47 -9.30
CA LEU A 43 -1.73 0.59 -9.48
C LEU A 43 -0.42 1.38 -9.48
N THR A 44 -0.36 2.50 -10.21
CA THR A 44 0.80 3.40 -10.19
C THR A 44 1.11 3.92 -8.79
N THR A 45 0.09 4.19 -7.98
CA THR A 45 0.28 4.67 -6.61
C THR A 45 0.79 3.56 -5.69
N ILE A 46 0.32 2.32 -5.87
CA ILE A 46 0.84 1.14 -5.15
C ILE A 46 2.32 0.92 -5.50
N GLU A 47 2.68 0.98 -6.79
CA GLU A 47 4.08 0.88 -7.24
C GLU A 47 4.95 1.98 -6.62
N ALA A 48 4.45 3.22 -6.58
CA ALA A 48 5.16 4.34 -5.97
C ALA A 48 5.31 4.21 -4.45
N ALA A 49 4.37 3.57 -3.76
CA ALA A 49 4.48 3.27 -2.33
C ALA A 49 5.50 2.14 -2.08
N LEU A 50 5.49 1.08 -2.90
CA LEU A 50 6.45 -0.02 -2.83
C LEU A 50 7.90 0.48 -3.03
N ALA A 51 8.10 1.34 -4.03
CA ALA A 51 9.39 1.95 -4.30
C ALA A 51 9.88 2.82 -3.13
N GLU A 52 8.99 3.61 -2.51
CA GLU A 52 9.31 4.43 -1.34
C GLU A 52 9.67 3.56 -0.11
N ALA A 53 8.96 2.44 0.08
CA ALA A 53 9.24 1.48 1.13
C ALA A 53 10.49 0.62 0.87
N GLY A 54 11.12 0.74 -0.31
CA GLY A 54 12.31 -0.02 -0.70
C GLY A 54 12.06 -1.52 -0.84
N CYS A 55 10.85 -1.94 -1.23
CA CYS A 55 10.48 -3.35 -1.37
C CYS A 55 9.70 -3.63 -2.66
N GLY A 56 9.70 -4.88 -3.11
CA GLY A 56 8.91 -5.36 -4.23
C GLY A 56 7.67 -6.13 -3.79
N LEU A 57 6.77 -6.44 -4.74
CA LEU A 57 5.55 -7.23 -4.48
C LEU A 57 5.86 -8.60 -3.86
N ALA A 58 6.96 -9.24 -4.25
CA ALA A 58 7.35 -10.55 -3.73
C ALA A 58 7.80 -10.52 -2.26
N ASP A 59 8.12 -9.33 -1.72
CA ASP A 59 8.55 -9.16 -0.34
C ASP A 59 7.35 -9.00 0.62
N LEU A 60 6.17 -8.70 0.09
CA LEU A 60 4.96 -8.52 0.89
C LEU A 60 4.51 -9.85 1.52
N ALA A 61 4.14 -9.79 2.80
CA ALA A 61 3.48 -10.89 3.50
C ALA A 61 2.00 -11.03 3.13
N GLY A 62 1.38 -9.95 2.64
CA GLY A 62 -0.03 -9.92 2.27
C GLY A 62 -0.56 -8.52 2.03
N CYS A 63 -1.86 -8.44 1.74
CA CYS A 63 -2.62 -7.20 1.54
C CYS A 63 -3.87 -7.20 2.41
N ALA A 64 -4.10 -6.09 3.13
CA ALA A 64 -5.30 -5.82 3.90
C ALA A 64 -6.11 -4.74 3.19
N VAL A 65 -7.39 -5.01 2.96
CA VAL A 65 -8.30 -4.10 2.25
C VAL A 65 -9.43 -3.70 3.20
N ALA A 66 -9.74 -2.40 3.27
CA ALA A 66 -10.90 -1.92 4.00
C ALA A 66 -12.20 -2.51 3.41
N ARG A 67 -13.14 -2.88 4.27
CA ARG A 67 -14.42 -3.49 3.88
C ARG A 67 -15.45 -2.44 3.49
#